data_AF-E6UAY5-F1
#
_entry.id   AF-E6UAY5-F1
#
_cell.length_a   1.000
_cell.length_b   1.000
_cell.length_c   1.000
_cell.angle_alpha   90.00
_cell.angle_beta   90.00
_cell.angle_gamma   90.00
#
_symmetry.space_group_name_H-M   'P 1'
#
loop_
_entity.id
_entity.type
_entity.pdbx_description
1 polymer ?
#
loop_
_entity_poly.entity_id
_entity_poly.type
_entity_poly.pdbx_seq_one_letter_code
_entity_poly.pdbx_strand_id
1 'polypeptide(L)'
;MKCPKCGETVGDHDKICQYCSAELFIDTQLAERLFKKKKDPLPDDDKFTRTEKKKHLKRPDLKKFDFHNIKLIAIVVLSLLILVLAVVLIVRSMGSKGEKYAKKAADFIGADFEIASKKLDFKIKQESGYKGFTAVIDYNYVAESDDDLRIDGVTYPEWAVVINTDDENRITEVRYCNFKRIKSDIKGVKKEHTINLDKFNPGTDKSAIDKELDMDPYSIAFTKDGTAYIYRYWYENDSGDEQPVVLTVYYDTKDKLKTYTPQLLFHQYM
;
A
#
# COMPACT_ATOMS: atom_id res chain seq x y z
N MET A 1 -20.86 12.35 31.90
CA MET A 1 -21.85 12.34 30.80
C MET A 1 -22.23 13.77 30.43
N LYS A 2 -22.79 14.04 29.24
CA LYS A 2 -23.28 15.40 28.90
C LYS A 2 -24.77 15.53 29.20
N CYS A 3 -25.18 16.63 29.83
CA CYS A 3 -26.58 16.91 30.08
C CYS A 3 -27.32 17.10 28.74
N PRO A 4 -28.42 16.38 28.49
CA PRO A 4 -29.17 16.50 27.23
C PRO A 4 -29.91 17.83 27.10
N LYS A 5 -30.08 18.59 28.18
CA LYS A 5 -30.81 19.87 28.19
C LYS A 5 -29.91 21.09 28.01
N CYS A 6 -28.74 21.13 28.65
CA CYS A 6 -27.83 22.29 28.58
C CYS A 6 -26.46 21.99 27.95
N GLY A 7 -26.15 20.74 27.63
CA GLY A 7 -24.89 20.35 26.98
C GLY A 7 -23.68 20.29 27.90
N GLU A 8 -23.81 20.72 29.16
CA GLU A 8 -22.72 20.73 30.14
C GLU A 8 -22.31 19.33 30.59
N THR A 9 -21.04 19.19 30.94
CA THR A 9 -20.48 17.94 31.43
C THR A 9 -20.85 17.74 32.91
N VAL A 10 -21.51 16.63 33.21
CA VAL A 10 -22.00 16.25 34.54
C VAL A 10 -21.48 14.86 34.93
N GLY A 11 -21.47 14.54 36.22
CA GLY A 11 -21.02 13.24 36.71
C GLY A 11 -21.89 12.10 36.18
N ASP A 12 -21.30 10.93 35.92
CA ASP A 12 -22.00 9.76 35.35
C ASP A 12 -23.06 9.13 36.29
N HIS A 13 -23.16 9.61 37.52
CA HIS A 13 -24.09 9.13 38.55
C HIS A 13 -25.00 10.22 39.13
N ASP A 14 -24.94 11.44 38.58
CA ASP A 14 -25.80 12.54 39.02
C ASP A 14 -27.22 12.33 38.50
N LYS A 15 -28.22 12.34 39.40
CA LYS A 15 -29.64 12.23 39.04
C LYS A 15 -30.23 13.54 38.51
N ILE A 16 -29.57 14.67 38.80
CA ILE A 16 -30.03 16.02 38.46
C ILE A 16 -28.83 16.82 37.97
N CYS A 17 -28.99 17.53 36.85
CA CYS A 17 -27.97 18.44 36.35
C CYS A 17 -27.83 19.65 37.29
N GLN A 18 -26.63 19.87 37.81
CA GLN A 18 -26.35 20.98 38.74
C GLN A 18 -26.48 22.37 38.10
N TYR A 19 -26.39 22.46 36.76
CA TYR A 19 -26.42 23.73 36.02
C TYR A 19 -27.81 24.16 35.56
N CYS A 20 -28.72 23.22 35.30
CA CYS A 20 -30.06 23.53 34.76
C CYS A 20 -31.22 22.82 35.48
N SER A 21 -30.93 22.12 36.57
CA SER A 21 -31.88 21.39 37.42
C SER A 21 -32.74 20.35 36.67
N ALA A 22 -32.28 19.89 35.50
CA ALA A 22 -32.96 18.83 34.75
C ALA A 22 -32.67 17.46 35.35
N GLU A 23 -33.70 16.61 35.45
CA GLU A 23 -33.53 15.21 35.81
C GLU A 23 -32.78 14.45 34.70
N LEU A 24 -31.73 13.72 35.09
CA LEU A 24 -30.90 12.90 34.23
C LEU A 24 -31.38 11.46 34.38
N PHE A 25 -32.04 10.93 33.35
CA PHE A 25 -32.58 9.57 33.37
C PHE A 25 -31.45 8.55 33.26
N ILE A 26 -31.20 7.79 34.33
CA ILE A 26 -30.31 6.62 34.33
C ILE A 26 -31.21 5.39 34.18
N ASP A 27 -31.12 4.70 33.05
CA ASP A 27 -31.86 3.46 32.79
C ASP A 27 -31.27 2.32 33.65
N THR A 28 -31.91 2.07 34.78
CA THR A 28 -31.53 1.04 35.76
C THR A 28 -31.74 -0.39 35.24
N GLN A 29 -32.36 -0.60 34.05
CA GLN A 29 -32.51 -1.93 33.46
C GLN A 29 -31.24 -2.45 32.75
N LEU A 30 -30.26 -1.59 32.47
CA LEU A 30 -28.99 -1.96 31.82
C LEU A 30 -27.98 -2.55 32.82
N ALA A 31 -28.03 -2.15 34.09
CA ALA A 31 -27.09 -2.60 35.14
C ALA A 31 -27.40 -4.01 35.69
N GLU A 32 -28.68 -4.40 35.78
CA GLU A 32 -29.07 -5.74 36.27
C GLU A 32 -28.75 -6.88 35.29
N ARG A 33 -28.61 -6.59 33.98
CA ARG A 33 -28.27 -7.59 32.95
C ARG A 33 -26.79 -8.01 32.96
N LEU A 34 -25.91 -7.26 33.64
CA LEU A 34 -24.46 -7.50 33.62
C LEU A 34 -23.93 -8.40 34.76
N PHE A 35 -24.71 -8.69 35.81
CA PHE A 35 -24.19 -9.36 37.02
C PHE A 35 -24.91 -10.64 37.50
N LYS A 36 -25.94 -11.17 36.82
CA LYS A 36 -26.56 -12.45 37.25
C LYS A 36 -25.92 -13.68 36.58
N LYS A 37 -25.02 -14.30 37.35
CA LYS A 37 -24.42 -15.63 37.16
C LYS A 37 -25.52 -16.71 37.03
N LYS A 38 -25.61 -17.42 35.90
CA LYS A 38 -26.51 -18.59 35.76
C LYS A 38 -25.85 -19.82 36.39
N LYS A 39 -26.55 -20.49 37.32
CA LYS A 39 -26.36 -21.90 37.68
C LYS A 39 -27.44 -22.71 36.95
N ASP A 40 -27.05 -23.86 36.41
CA ASP A 40 -27.95 -24.79 35.72
C ASP A 40 -28.91 -25.53 36.69
N PRO A 41 -30.04 -26.09 36.18
CA PRO A 41 -31.22 -26.42 36.97
C PRO A 41 -31.32 -27.91 37.31
N LEU A 42 -32.17 -28.24 38.29
CA LEU A 42 -32.79 -29.57 38.47
C LEU A 42 -34.26 -29.41 38.92
N PRO A 43 -35.14 -30.39 38.64
CA PRO A 43 -36.56 -30.18 38.33
C PRO A 43 -37.55 -30.56 39.44
N ASP A 44 -38.81 -30.25 39.14
CA ASP A 44 -40.10 -30.75 39.66
C ASP A 44 -40.49 -30.41 41.12
N ASP A 45 -41.59 -29.66 41.29
CA ASP A 45 -42.89 -30.32 41.46
C ASP A 45 -44.09 -29.34 41.51
N ASP A 46 -45.19 -29.85 40.97
CA ASP A 46 -46.60 -29.67 41.33
C ASP A 46 -47.36 -28.31 41.23
N LYS A 47 -48.43 -28.41 40.42
CA LYS A 47 -49.81 -27.91 40.61
C LYS A 47 -50.00 -26.42 40.95
N PHE A 48 -50.61 -25.70 40.02
CA PHE A 48 -51.99 -25.21 40.22
C PHE A 48 -52.61 -24.73 38.90
N THR A 49 -53.79 -25.27 38.63
CA THR A 49 -54.69 -24.99 37.51
C THR A 49 -55.18 -23.55 37.48
N ARG A 50 -55.09 -22.87 36.32
CA ARG A 50 -56.08 -21.86 35.94
C ARG A 50 -56.15 -21.68 34.42
N THR A 51 -57.31 -22.06 33.90
CA THR A 51 -57.71 -22.04 32.50
C THR A 51 -57.99 -20.60 32.07
N GLU A 52 -57.05 -19.94 31.38
CA GLU A 52 -57.32 -18.71 30.63
C GLU A 52 -57.21 -18.99 29.13
N LYS A 53 -58.36 -18.92 28.44
CA LYS A 53 -58.45 -18.88 26.98
C LYS A 53 -57.73 -17.62 26.46
N LYS A 54 -56.46 -17.75 26.07
CA LYS A 54 -55.76 -16.71 25.30
C LYS A 54 -55.93 -16.95 23.80
N LYS A 55 -56.52 -15.94 23.16
CA LYS A 55 -56.65 -15.76 21.71
C LYS A 55 -55.33 -16.12 21.00
N HIS A 56 -55.42 -16.93 19.95
CA HIS A 56 -54.36 -17.08 18.96
C HIS A 56 -54.06 -15.73 18.31
N LEU A 57 -53.06 -15.00 18.82
CA LEU A 57 -52.32 -14.04 18.02
C LEU A 57 -51.17 -14.81 17.35
N LYS A 58 -51.28 -14.99 16.03
CA LYS A 58 -50.18 -15.46 15.17
C LYS A 58 -48.98 -14.53 15.40
N ARG A 59 -47.90 -15.06 15.98
CA ARG A 59 -46.59 -14.41 15.91
C ARG A 59 -46.14 -14.43 14.44
N PRO A 60 -45.54 -13.35 13.91
CA PRO A 60 -44.81 -13.45 12.65
C PRO A 60 -43.67 -14.43 12.87
N ASP A 61 -43.58 -15.41 11.97
CA ASP A 61 -42.52 -16.40 11.94
C ASP A 61 -41.20 -15.66 11.70
N LEU A 62 -40.46 -15.33 12.77
CA LEU A 62 -39.08 -14.91 12.62
C LEU A 62 -38.32 -16.15 12.18
N LYS A 63 -38.06 -16.23 10.87
CA LYS A 63 -37.15 -17.20 10.25
C LYS A 63 -35.97 -17.42 11.21
N LYS A 64 -35.88 -18.61 11.78
CA LYS A 64 -34.68 -19.04 12.50
C LYS A 64 -33.53 -18.86 11.50
N PHE A 65 -32.66 -17.88 11.77
CA PHE A 65 -31.45 -17.71 10.98
C PHE A 65 -30.62 -18.97 11.17
N ASP A 66 -30.59 -19.78 10.12
CA ASP A 66 -29.84 -21.02 10.09
C ASP A 66 -28.35 -20.68 10.07
N PHE A 67 -27.73 -20.77 11.25
CA PHE A 67 -26.30 -20.52 11.44
C PHE A 67 -25.41 -21.42 10.57
N HIS A 68 -25.94 -22.54 10.05
CA HIS A 68 -25.16 -23.42 9.18
C HIS A 68 -24.93 -22.81 7.80
N ASN A 69 -25.95 -22.13 7.24
CA ASN A 69 -25.87 -21.45 5.95
C ASN A 69 -24.99 -20.18 6.04
N ILE A 70 -24.99 -19.49 7.18
CA ILE A 70 -24.09 -18.33 7.41
C ILE A 70 -22.63 -18.77 7.47
N LYS A 71 -22.32 -19.88 8.18
CA LYS A 71 -20.94 -20.42 8.22
C LYS A 71 -20.45 -20.82 6.83
N LEU A 72 -21.32 -21.42 6.02
CA LEU A 72 -20.99 -21.84 4.66
C LEU A 72 -20.75 -20.63 3.74
N ILE A 73 -21.59 -19.59 3.83
CA ILE A 73 -21.39 -18.32 3.12
C ILE A 73 -20.09 -17.63 3.57
N ALA A 74 -19.80 -17.60 4.87
CA ALA A 74 -18.58 -16.99 5.40
C ALA A 74 -17.31 -17.72 4.91
N ILE A 75 -17.34 -19.05 4.86
CA ILE A 75 -16.23 -19.85 4.30
C ILE A 75 -16.05 -19.53 2.81
N VAL A 76 -17.14 -19.50 2.02
CA VAL A 76 -17.07 -19.18 0.58
C VAL A 76 -16.50 -17.78 0.35
N VAL A 77 -16.94 -16.78 1.11
CA VAL A 77 -16.41 -15.40 1.01
C VAL A 77 -14.93 -15.34 1.40
N LEU A 78 -14.53 -16.03 2.47
CA LEU A 78 -13.14 -16.08 2.92
C LEU A 78 -12.24 -16.77 1.88
N SER A 79 -12.69 -17.89 1.31
CA SER A 79 -11.97 -18.58 0.23
C SER A 79 -11.82 -17.68 -1.01
N LEU A 80 -12.86 -16.92 -1.36
CA LEU A 80 -12.82 -15.99 -2.50
C LEU A 80 -11.86 -14.83 -2.24
N LEU A 81 -11.82 -14.29 -1.01
CA LEU A 81 -10.84 -13.29 -0.59
C LEU A 81 -9.40 -13.82 -0.65
N ILE A 82 -9.15 -15.04 -0.20
CA ILE A 82 -7.82 -15.68 -0.29
C ILE A 82 -7.40 -15.85 -1.75
N LEU A 83 -8.34 -16.24 -2.62
CA LEU A 83 -8.08 -16.42 -4.04
C LEU A 83 -7.77 -15.09 -4.74
N VAL A 84 -8.52 -14.02 -4.42
CA VAL A 84 -8.22 -12.65 -4.87
C VAL A 84 -6.85 -12.20 -4.35
N LEU A 85 -6.53 -12.43 -3.07
CA LEU A 85 -5.24 -12.09 -2.50
C LEU A 85 -4.10 -12.82 -3.21
N ALA A 86 -4.25 -14.13 -3.48
CA ALA A 86 -3.28 -14.92 -4.21
C ALA A 86 -3.07 -14.39 -5.64
N VAL A 87 -4.15 -14.03 -6.35
CA VAL A 87 -4.04 -13.41 -7.68
C VAL A 87 -3.32 -12.06 -7.61
N VAL A 88 -3.65 -11.20 -6.64
CA VAL A 88 -2.96 -9.92 -6.44
C VAL A 88 -1.47 -10.12 -6.14
N LEU A 89 -1.13 -11.12 -5.33
CA LEU A 89 0.26 -11.46 -5.02
C LEU A 89 1.00 -12.00 -6.25
N ILE A 90 0.38 -12.86 -7.05
CA ILE A 90 0.97 -13.39 -8.29
C ILE A 90 1.18 -12.26 -9.30
N VAL A 91 0.19 -11.39 -9.50
CA VAL A 91 0.29 -10.24 -10.42
C VAL A 91 1.33 -9.23 -9.94
N ARG A 92 1.48 -9.01 -8.62
CA ARG A 92 2.58 -8.20 -8.06
C ARG A 92 3.94 -8.89 -8.16
N SER A 93 4.00 -10.21 -8.03
CA SER A 93 5.24 -11.00 -8.08
C SER A 93 5.77 -11.17 -9.51
N MET A 94 4.88 -11.19 -10.51
CA MET A 94 5.27 -11.10 -11.91
C MET A 94 5.64 -9.65 -12.22
N GLY A 95 6.93 -9.32 -12.02
CA GLY A 95 7.51 -8.03 -12.41
C GLY A 95 7.05 -7.59 -13.80
N SER A 96 6.96 -6.27 -14.01
CA SER A 96 6.38 -5.71 -15.23
C SER A 96 7.14 -6.19 -16.48
N LYS A 97 6.49 -6.09 -17.65
CA LYS A 97 7.15 -6.36 -18.94
C LYS A 97 8.46 -5.58 -19.08
N GLY A 98 8.46 -4.30 -18.70
CA GLY A 98 9.66 -3.46 -18.70
C GLY A 98 10.75 -3.94 -17.73
N GLU A 99 10.38 -4.37 -16.52
CA GLU A 99 11.36 -4.88 -15.55
C GLU A 99 12.05 -6.15 -16.07
N LYS A 100 11.31 -7.05 -16.72
CA LYS A 100 11.88 -8.24 -17.37
C LYS A 100 12.82 -7.88 -18.50
N TYR A 101 12.46 -6.89 -19.33
CA TYR A 101 13.32 -6.41 -20.41
C TYR A 101 14.61 -5.78 -19.88
N ALA A 102 14.52 -4.98 -18.82
CA ALA A 102 15.70 -4.40 -18.18
C ALA A 102 16.63 -5.47 -17.61
N LYS A 103 16.09 -6.50 -16.91
CA LYS A 103 16.89 -7.62 -16.41
C LYS A 103 17.61 -8.37 -17.55
N LYS A 104 16.90 -8.68 -18.64
CA LYS A 104 17.52 -9.32 -19.81
C LYS A 104 18.60 -8.45 -20.46
N ALA A 105 18.39 -7.14 -20.57
CA ALA A 105 19.39 -6.23 -21.12
C ALA A 105 20.59 -6.05 -20.17
N ALA A 106 20.36 -6.09 -18.86
CA ALA A 106 21.43 -5.97 -17.85
C ALA A 106 22.44 -7.12 -17.93
N ASP A 107 22.03 -8.31 -18.38
CA ASP A 107 22.94 -9.45 -18.64
C ASP A 107 24.01 -9.14 -19.71
N PHE A 108 23.82 -8.08 -20.50
CA PHE A 108 24.75 -7.61 -21.52
C PHE A 108 25.58 -6.38 -21.12
N ILE A 109 25.53 -5.95 -19.85
CA ILE A 109 26.41 -4.86 -19.38
C ILE A 109 27.87 -5.22 -19.63
N GLY A 110 28.61 -4.29 -20.24
CA GLY A 110 29.99 -4.43 -20.70
C GLY A 110 30.15 -4.96 -22.12
N ALA A 111 29.09 -5.46 -22.76
CA ALA A 111 29.09 -5.88 -24.16
C ALA A 111 28.77 -4.71 -25.10
N ASP A 112 29.23 -4.81 -26.35
CA ASP A 112 28.81 -3.91 -27.43
C ASP A 112 27.29 -4.00 -27.67
N PHE A 113 26.64 -2.84 -27.77
CA PHE A 113 25.20 -2.74 -27.89
C PHE A 113 24.68 -3.35 -29.20
N GLU A 114 25.38 -3.21 -30.33
CA GLU A 114 24.92 -3.75 -31.62
C GLU A 114 24.91 -5.29 -31.64
N ILE A 115 25.81 -5.91 -30.88
CA ILE A 115 25.81 -7.36 -30.69
C ILE A 115 24.72 -7.78 -29.70
N ALA A 116 24.55 -7.03 -28.60
CA ALA A 116 23.55 -7.32 -27.58
C ALA A 116 22.12 -7.16 -28.12
N SER A 117 21.83 -6.07 -28.84
CA SER A 117 20.50 -5.73 -29.36
C SER A 117 19.92 -6.83 -30.25
N LYS A 118 20.77 -7.50 -31.04
CA LYS A 118 20.39 -8.65 -31.89
C LYS A 118 19.94 -9.89 -31.11
N LYS A 119 20.32 -9.99 -29.83
CA LYS A 119 19.93 -11.08 -28.93
C LYS A 119 18.72 -10.74 -28.06
N LEU A 120 18.33 -9.47 -28.01
CA LEU A 120 17.16 -9.00 -27.27
C LEU A 120 15.90 -9.20 -28.11
N ASP A 121 14.86 -9.75 -27.50
CA ASP A 121 13.60 -10.12 -28.16
C ASP A 121 12.53 -9.01 -28.09
N PHE A 122 12.96 -7.75 -27.99
CA PHE A 122 12.08 -6.60 -27.86
C PHE A 122 12.59 -5.38 -28.63
N LYS A 123 11.66 -4.49 -28.97
CA LYS A 123 11.94 -3.29 -29.76
C LYS A 123 12.70 -2.27 -28.92
N ILE A 124 13.88 -1.89 -29.41
CA ILE A 124 14.70 -0.80 -28.87
C ILE A 124 14.80 0.30 -29.92
N LYS A 125 14.72 1.55 -29.49
CA LYS A 125 14.75 2.76 -30.32
C LYS A 125 15.91 3.65 -29.86
N GLN A 126 16.44 4.48 -30.75
CA GLN A 126 17.37 5.56 -30.37
C GLN A 126 16.62 6.78 -29.80
N GLU A 127 15.37 6.97 -30.18
CA GLU A 127 14.54 8.10 -29.73
C GLU A 127 13.23 7.60 -29.14
N SER A 128 12.86 8.19 -27.99
CA SER A 128 11.56 7.97 -27.37
C SER A 128 10.47 8.76 -28.09
N GLY A 129 9.26 8.21 -28.15
CA GLY A 129 8.07 8.95 -28.59
C GLY A 129 7.60 10.03 -27.60
N TYR A 130 8.15 10.06 -26.38
CA TYR A 130 7.63 10.86 -25.27
C TYR A 130 8.59 12.01 -24.90
N LYS A 131 8.29 13.23 -25.37
CA LYS A 131 9.14 14.41 -25.13
C LYS A 131 9.36 14.75 -23.64
N GLY A 132 8.36 14.47 -22.81
CA GLY A 132 8.47 14.68 -21.37
C GLY A 132 9.47 13.74 -20.70
N PHE A 133 9.62 12.54 -21.24
CA PHE A 133 10.59 11.55 -20.79
C PHE A 133 12.01 11.95 -21.21
N THR A 134 12.19 12.39 -22.47
CA THR A 134 13.50 12.80 -23.00
C THR A 134 14.05 14.08 -22.36
N ALA A 135 13.23 14.85 -21.67
CA ALA A 135 13.65 16.08 -20.99
C ALA A 135 14.33 15.83 -19.63
N VAL A 136 14.15 14.64 -19.05
CA VAL A 136 14.52 14.36 -17.65
C VAL A 136 15.43 13.15 -17.46
N ILE A 137 15.59 12.32 -18.49
CA ILE A 137 16.42 11.11 -18.43
C ILE A 137 17.33 11.10 -19.66
N ASP A 138 18.64 11.08 -19.42
CA ASP A 138 19.64 10.84 -20.46
C ASP A 138 19.69 9.35 -20.81
N TYR A 139 19.74 9.05 -22.10
CA TYR A 139 19.85 7.69 -22.61
C TYR A 139 20.48 7.65 -24.01
N ASN A 140 21.11 6.53 -24.37
CA ASN A 140 21.52 6.25 -25.76
C ASN A 140 20.45 5.47 -26.51
N TYR A 141 19.80 4.52 -25.84
CA TYR A 141 18.72 3.71 -26.41
C TYR A 141 17.59 3.51 -25.41
N VAL A 142 16.38 3.29 -25.91
CA VAL A 142 15.17 3.14 -25.11
C VAL A 142 14.26 2.05 -25.66
N ALA A 143 13.76 1.17 -24.78
CA ALA A 143 12.56 0.38 -25.00
C ALA A 143 11.45 0.94 -24.11
N GLU A 144 10.26 1.12 -24.65
CA GLU A 144 9.16 1.81 -23.94
C GLU A 144 7.84 1.08 -24.15
N SER A 145 6.91 1.30 -23.23
CA SER A 145 5.54 0.80 -23.37
C SER A 145 4.83 1.44 -24.56
N ASP A 146 3.99 0.65 -25.23
CA ASP A 146 3.03 1.17 -26.22
C ASP A 146 1.88 1.93 -25.53
N ASP A 147 1.60 1.61 -24.26
CA ASP A 147 0.64 2.32 -23.42
C ASP A 147 1.27 3.57 -22.78
N ASP A 148 0.48 4.63 -22.67
CA ASP A 148 0.86 5.90 -22.05
C ASP A 148 0.08 6.23 -20.78
N LEU A 149 0.61 7.18 -20.03
CA LEU A 149 -0.07 7.82 -18.92
C LEU A 149 0.29 9.30 -18.85
N ARG A 150 -0.51 10.06 -18.10
CA ARG A 150 -0.32 11.50 -17.92
C ARG A 150 -0.06 11.81 -16.46
N ILE A 151 0.99 12.56 -16.18
CA ILE A 151 1.38 13.04 -14.84
C ILE A 151 1.63 14.54 -14.96
N ASP A 152 0.91 15.35 -14.19
CA ASP A 152 1.05 16.81 -14.16
C ASP A 152 1.10 17.48 -15.55
N GLY A 153 0.24 17.01 -16.46
CA GLY A 153 0.14 17.55 -17.81
C GLY A 153 1.19 17.04 -18.81
N VAL A 154 2.12 16.18 -18.37
CA VAL A 154 3.15 15.55 -19.20
C VAL A 154 2.79 14.11 -19.51
N THR A 155 2.96 13.70 -20.76
CA THR A 155 2.71 12.32 -21.20
C THR A 155 3.99 11.50 -21.12
N TYR A 156 3.92 10.36 -20.43
CA TYR A 156 5.01 9.39 -20.26
C TYR A 156 4.55 8.01 -20.78
N PRO A 157 5.48 7.13 -21.20
CA PRO A 157 5.13 5.73 -21.34
C PRO A 157 4.77 5.17 -19.96
N GLU A 158 3.96 4.12 -19.91
CA GLU A 158 3.69 3.44 -18.63
C GLU A 158 4.97 2.92 -17.96
N TRP A 159 5.92 2.47 -18.78
CA TRP A 159 7.26 2.09 -18.37
C TRP A 159 8.28 2.36 -19.49
N ALA A 160 9.54 2.54 -19.11
CA ALA A 160 10.66 2.63 -20.03
C ALA A 160 11.86 1.82 -19.51
N VAL A 161 12.68 1.34 -20.43
CA VAL A 161 13.99 0.74 -20.18
C VAL A 161 14.98 1.55 -20.99
N VAL A 162 15.84 2.31 -20.32
CA VAL A 162 16.94 3.03 -20.95
C VAL A 162 18.21 2.22 -20.87
N ILE A 163 19.01 2.33 -21.92
CA ILE A 163 20.31 1.68 -22.04
C ILE A 163 21.31 2.79 -22.34
N ASN A 164 22.30 2.93 -21.45
CA ASN A 164 23.42 3.84 -21.62
C ASN A 164 24.65 3.05 -22.07
N THR A 165 25.43 3.67 -22.94
CA THR A 165 26.67 3.13 -23.47
C THR A 165 27.82 4.10 -23.24
N ASP A 166 29.04 3.58 -23.24
CA ASP A 166 30.25 4.41 -23.34
C ASP A 166 30.52 4.83 -24.80
N ASP A 167 31.62 5.57 -25.00
CA ASP A 167 32.07 6.05 -26.32
C ASP A 167 32.44 4.90 -27.28
N GLU A 168 32.68 3.69 -26.77
CA GLU A 168 32.91 2.48 -27.54
C GLU A 168 31.63 1.66 -27.76
N ASN A 169 30.46 2.25 -27.48
CA ASN A 169 29.14 1.63 -27.62
C ASN A 169 28.94 0.38 -26.73
N ARG A 170 29.71 0.26 -25.64
CA ARG A 170 29.52 -0.81 -24.66
C ARG A 170 28.50 -0.41 -23.62
N ILE A 171 27.59 -1.30 -23.27
CA ILE A 171 26.53 -1.03 -22.30
C ILE A 171 27.14 -0.78 -20.91
N THR A 172 26.86 0.37 -20.32
CA THR A 172 27.37 0.76 -18.99
C THR A 172 26.30 0.71 -17.91
N GLU A 173 25.07 1.07 -18.25
CA GLU A 173 23.91 1.05 -17.38
C GLU A 173 22.66 0.61 -18.15
N VAL A 174 21.83 -0.20 -17.51
CA VAL A 174 20.46 -0.45 -17.94
C VAL A 174 19.52 0.00 -16.84
N ARG A 175 18.56 0.88 -17.13
CA ARG A 175 17.64 1.41 -16.13
C ARG A 175 16.19 1.23 -16.52
N TYR A 176 15.43 0.62 -15.64
CA TYR A 176 13.99 0.48 -15.71
C TYR A 176 13.29 1.62 -14.98
N CYS A 177 12.31 2.26 -15.61
CA CYS A 177 11.44 3.28 -15.02
C CYS A 177 9.97 2.83 -15.10
N ASN A 178 9.25 2.91 -13.99
CA ASN A 178 7.82 2.58 -13.88
C ASN A 178 7.00 3.82 -13.50
N PHE A 179 6.52 4.55 -14.50
CA PHE A 179 5.81 5.80 -14.28
C PHE A 179 4.44 5.59 -13.61
N LYS A 180 3.89 4.37 -13.64
CA LYS A 180 2.66 4.04 -12.88
C LYS A 180 2.82 4.29 -11.38
N ARG A 181 4.05 4.21 -10.84
CA ARG A 181 4.33 4.38 -9.41
C ARG A 181 4.19 5.81 -8.92
N ILE A 182 4.29 6.77 -9.83
CA ILE A 182 4.21 8.21 -9.53
C ILE A 182 3.05 8.87 -10.29
N LYS A 183 2.11 8.07 -10.81
CA LYS A 183 0.97 8.57 -11.60
C LYS A 183 0.01 9.43 -10.78
N SER A 184 -0.25 9.03 -9.53
CA SER A 184 -1.17 9.76 -8.65
C SER A 184 -0.57 11.02 -8.07
N ASP A 185 0.75 11.04 -7.91
CA ASP A 185 1.52 12.15 -7.35
C ASP A 185 2.97 12.02 -7.83
N ILE A 186 3.48 13.04 -8.53
CA ILE A 186 4.83 13.06 -9.08
C ILE A 186 5.90 12.99 -7.99
N LYS A 187 5.58 13.45 -6.78
CA LYS A 187 6.44 13.37 -5.59
C LYS A 187 6.54 11.93 -5.05
N GLY A 188 5.62 11.05 -5.45
CA GLY A 188 5.56 9.65 -5.06
C GLY A 188 4.72 9.41 -3.80
N VAL A 189 5.17 8.50 -2.95
CA VAL A 189 4.38 8.01 -1.80
C VAL A 189 4.46 8.99 -0.63
N LYS A 190 3.32 9.39 -0.04
CA LYS A 190 3.32 10.15 1.21
C LYS A 190 3.81 9.28 2.37
N LYS A 191 4.77 9.78 3.14
CA LYS A 191 5.28 9.19 4.40
C LYS A 191 5.02 10.15 5.55
N GLU A 192 4.91 9.62 6.76
CA GLU A 192 4.70 10.43 7.97
C GLU A 192 5.92 11.30 8.27
N HIS A 193 7.12 10.73 8.09
CA HIS A 193 8.40 11.37 8.35
C HIS A 193 9.44 11.00 7.28
N THR A 194 10.59 11.67 7.34
CA THR A 194 11.75 11.28 6.54
C THR A 194 12.15 9.82 6.80
N ILE A 195 12.51 9.10 5.74
CA ILE A 195 13.00 7.73 5.85
C ILE A 195 14.46 7.78 6.27
N ASN A 196 14.76 7.21 7.45
CA ASN A 196 16.11 7.13 7.97
C ASN A 196 16.68 5.71 7.82
N LEU A 197 17.69 5.55 6.96
CA LEU A 197 18.40 4.30 6.78
C LEU A 197 19.77 4.25 7.50
N ASP A 198 20.15 5.27 8.29
CA ASP A 198 21.40 5.32 9.06
C ASP A 198 21.51 4.21 10.10
N LYS A 199 20.37 3.63 10.51
CA LYS A 199 20.32 2.47 11.40
C LYS A 199 20.85 1.19 10.75
N PHE A 200 21.04 1.17 9.43
CA PHE A 200 21.56 0.02 8.69
C PHE A 200 23.02 0.23 8.31
N ASN A 201 23.82 -0.81 8.48
CA ASN A 201 25.23 -0.80 8.09
C ASN A 201 25.40 -1.28 6.63
N PRO A 202 26.46 -0.84 5.92
CA PRO A 202 26.88 -1.50 4.69
C PRO A 202 27.02 -3.02 4.92
N GLY A 203 26.53 -3.83 3.98
CA GLY A 203 26.41 -5.28 4.14
C GLY A 203 25.02 -5.77 4.58
N THR A 204 24.11 -4.88 4.96
CA THR A 204 22.73 -5.25 5.35
C THR A 204 21.97 -5.86 4.16
N ASP A 205 21.21 -6.92 4.42
CA ASP A 205 20.36 -7.57 3.42
C ASP A 205 19.28 -6.64 2.87
N LYS A 206 19.11 -6.64 1.55
CA LYS A 206 18.03 -5.90 0.86
C LYS A 206 16.65 -6.13 1.49
N SER A 207 16.33 -7.36 1.89
CA SER A 207 15.03 -7.67 2.50
C SER A 207 14.75 -6.93 3.82
N ALA A 208 15.78 -6.57 4.59
CA ALA A 208 15.61 -5.75 5.80
C ALA A 208 15.33 -4.29 5.43
N ILE A 209 16.00 -3.78 4.40
CA ILE A 209 15.78 -2.43 3.88
C ILE A 209 14.39 -2.31 3.25
N ASP A 210 13.97 -3.29 2.45
CA ASP A 210 12.66 -3.31 1.79
C ASP A 210 11.50 -3.22 2.81
N LYS A 211 11.65 -3.89 3.96
CA LYS A 211 10.68 -3.82 5.06
C LYS A 211 10.61 -2.45 5.70
N GLU A 212 11.75 -1.75 5.81
CA GLU A 212 11.77 -0.38 6.33
C GLU A 212 11.14 0.60 5.36
N LEU A 213 11.45 0.47 4.07
CA LEU A 213 10.96 1.36 3.04
C LEU A 213 9.45 1.24 2.88
N ASP A 214 8.92 0.02 2.93
CA ASP A 214 7.50 -0.30 2.72
C ASP A 214 6.91 0.48 1.53
N MET A 215 7.62 0.43 0.41
CA MET A 215 7.21 1.02 -0.86
C MET A 215 7.98 0.42 -2.02
N ASP A 216 7.36 0.42 -3.20
CA ASP A 216 8.00 -0.06 -4.41
C ASP A 216 8.88 1.03 -5.05
N PRO A 217 10.03 0.66 -5.66
CA PRO A 217 10.85 1.60 -6.41
C PRO A 217 10.10 2.13 -7.64
N TYR A 218 10.32 3.40 -7.97
CA TYR A 218 9.87 3.95 -9.25
C TYR A 218 10.84 3.59 -10.38
N SER A 219 12.14 3.47 -10.08
CA SER A 219 13.18 3.15 -11.04
C SER A 219 14.23 2.19 -10.47
N ILE A 220 14.81 1.34 -11.31
CA ILE A 220 15.86 0.38 -10.96
C ILE A 220 16.98 0.50 -12.00
N ALA A 221 18.20 0.84 -11.59
CA ALA A 221 19.36 0.94 -12.47
C ALA A 221 20.35 -0.20 -12.17
N PHE A 222 20.69 -0.96 -13.21
CA PHE A 222 21.65 -2.06 -13.18
C PHE A 222 22.99 -1.56 -13.75
N THR A 223 24.06 -1.80 -13.02
CA THR A 223 25.43 -1.53 -13.46
C THR A 223 26.29 -2.77 -13.24
N LYS A 224 27.54 -2.76 -13.73
CA LYS A 224 28.48 -3.85 -13.47
C LYS A 224 28.78 -4.05 -11.97
N ASP A 225 28.61 -2.99 -11.17
CA ASP A 225 29.07 -2.91 -9.78
C ASP A 225 27.95 -3.17 -8.77
N GLY A 226 26.70 -3.30 -9.23
CA GLY A 226 25.53 -3.42 -8.37
C GLY A 226 24.23 -2.93 -9.00
N THR A 227 23.22 -2.75 -8.14
CA THR A 227 21.88 -2.29 -8.54
C THR A 227 21.44 -1.13 -7.66
N ALA A 228 21.01 -0.03 -8.27
CA ALA A 228 20.40 1.11 -7.59
C ALA A 228 18.88 1.02 -7.68
N TYR A 229 18.20 1.09 -6.54
CA TYR A 229 16.75 1.19 -6.44
C TYR A 229 16.40 2.62 -6.08
N ILE A 230 15.59 3.26 -6.92
CA ILE A 230 15.26 4.68 -6.81
C ILE A 230 13.78 4.80 -6.46
N TYR A 231 13.53 5.44 -5.34
CA TYR A 231 12.21 5.64 -4.79
C TYR A 231 11.88 7.13 -4.77
N ARG A 232 10.58 7.43 -4.87
CA ARG A 232 10.04 8.78 -4.71
C ARG A 232 9.04 8.77 -3.58
N TYR A 233 9.25 9.65 -2.62
CA TYR A 233 8.34 9.84 -1.49
C TYR A 233 8.34 11.30 -1.06
N TRP A 234 7.38 11.68 -0.24
CA TRP A 234 7.36 13.01 0.37
C TRP A 234 6.78 12.94 1.78
N TYR A 235 7.11 13.93 2.60
CA TYR A 235 6.57 14.10 3.94
C TYR A 235 6.29 15.59 4.20
N GLU A 236 5.50 15.89 5.23
CA GLU A 236 5.33 17.28 5.69
C GLU A 236 6.33 17.55 6.82
N ASN A 237 7.06 18.66 6.74
CA ASN A 237 7.92 19.09 7.85
C ASN A 237 7.08 19.71 9.00
N ASP A 238 7.74 20.11 10.08
CA ASP A 238 7.05 20.72 11.25
C ASP A 238 6.32 22.04 10.92
N SER A 239 6.68 22.69 9.80
CA SER A 239 6.02 23.90 9.30
C SER A 239 4.78 23.60 8.43
N GLY A 240 4.52 22.33 8.12
CA GLY A 240 3.48 21.89 7.19
C GLY A 240 3.88 21.97 5.72
N ASP A 241 5.15 22.22 5.41
CA ASP A 241 5.64 22.27 4.03
C ASP A 241 5.95 20.87 3.52
N GLU A 242 5.51 20.58 2.30
CA GLU A 242 5.79 19.31 1.63
C GLU A 242 7.27 19.23 1.21
N GLN A 243 7.91 18.13 1.59
CA GLN A 243 9.31 17.82 1.31
C GLN A 243 9.40 16.60 0.38
N PRO A 244 9.43 16.78 -0.94
CA PRO A 244 9.62 15.69 -1.88
C PRO A 244 11.08 15.21 -1.89
N VAL A 245 11.26 13.89 -1.88
CA VAL A 245 12.55 13.22 -1.78
C VAL A 245 12.68 12.14 -2.85
N VAL A 246 13.83 12.15 -3.54
CA VAL A 246 14.32 11.01 -4.31
C VAL A 246 15.32 10.26 -3.45
N LEU A 247 14.98 9.02 -3.09
CA LEU A 247 15.85 8.14 -2.33
C LEU A 247 16.45 7.10 -3.27
N THR A 248 17.77 7.13 -3.44
CA THR A 248 18.51 6.09 -4.16
C THR A 248 19.15 5.16 -3.15
N VAL A 249 18.86 3.86 -3.21
CA VAL A 249 19.50 2.83 -2.40
C VAL A 249 20.31 1.91 -3.31
N TYR A 250 21.62 1.84 -3.08
CA TYR A 250 22.54 1.07 -3.90
C TYR A 250 22.96 -0.21 -3.20
N TYR A 251 22.80 -1.34 -3.90
CA TYR A 251 23.20 -2.66 -3.46
C TYR A 251 24.34 -3.18 -4.32
N ASP A 252 25.20 -4.01 -3.74
CA ASP A 252 26.19 -4.76 -4.51
C ASP A 252 25.56 -5.93 -5.28
N THR A 253 26.40 -6.69 -5.99
CA THR A 253 25.98 -7.86 -6.78
C THR A 253 25.49 -9.04 -5.93
N LYS A 254 25.53 -8.94 -4.59
CA LYS A 254 25.04 -9.93 -3.62
C LYS A 254 23.83 -9.40 -2.85
N ASP A 255 23.15 -8.38 -3.37
CA ASP A 255 22.00 -7.72 -2.75
C ASP A 255 22.27 -7.19 -1.32
N LYS A 256 23.52 -6.77 -1.07
CA LYS A 256 23.91 -6.14 0.19
C LYS A 256 23.99 -4.63 0.04
N LEU A 257 23.45 -3.91 1.03
CA LEU A 257 23.48 -2.45 1.07
C LEU A 257 24.93 -1.96 0.95
N LYS A 258 25.21 -1.12 -0.04
CA LYS A 258 26.49 -0.41 -0.16
C LYS A 258 26.38 1.01 0.39
N THR A 259 25.39 1.75 -0.11
CA THR A 259 25.15 3.14 0.27
C THR A 259 23.71 3.51 -0.06
N TYR A 260 23.25 4.63 0.48
CA TYR A 260 21.99 5.24 0.09
C TYR A 260 22.16 6.76 0.05
N THR A 261 21.31 7.44 -0.72
CA THR A 261 21.38 8.89 -0.92
C THR A 261 19.98 9.45 -1.02
N PRO A 262 19.49 10.15 0.02
CA PRO A 262 18.29 10.96 -0.08
C PRO A 262 18.62 12.31 -0.73
N GLN A 263 17.79 12.75 -1.66
CA GLN A 263 17.90 14.06 -2.32
C GLN A 263 16.56 14.77 -2.26
N LEU A 264 16.52 15.96 -1.65
CA LEU A 264 15.34 16.82 -1.68
C LEU A 264 15.15 17.38 -3.09
N LEU A 265 13.94 17.26 -3.63
CA LEU A 265 13.57 17.89 -4.89
C LEU A 265 13.17 19.34 -4.60
N PHE A 266 14.08 20.27 -4.85
CA PHE A 266 13.73 21.69 -4.81
C PHE A 266 12.86 22.06 -6.01
N HIS A 267 11.94 23.01 -5.83
CA HIS A 267 11.01 23.51 -6.85
C HIS A 267 11.65 23.95 -8.19
N GLN A 268 12.97 24.15 -8.24
CA GLN A 268 13.67 24.44 -9.51
C GLN A 268 13.84 23.23 -10.43
N TYR A 269 13.55 22.01 -9.95
CA TYR A 269 13.78 20.74 -10.67
C TYR A 269 12.54 19.83 -10.73
N MET A 270 11.35 20.36 -10.39
CA MET A 270 10.05 19.74 -10.65
C MET A 270 9.40 20.40 -11.86
#